data_AF-Q6LZX2-F1
#
_entry.id   AF-Q6LZX2-F1
#
_cell.length_a   1.000
_cell.length_b   1.000
_cell.length_c   1.000
_cell.angle_alpha   90.00
_cell.angle_beta   90.00
_cell.angle_gamma   90.00
#
_symmetry.space_group_name_H-M   'P 1'
#
loop_
_entity.id
_entity.type
_entity.pdbx_description
1 polymer ?
#
loop_
_entity_poly.entity_id
_entity_poly.type
_entity_poly.pdbx_seq_one_letter_code
_entity_poly.pdbx_strand_id
1 'polypeptide(L)'
;MKKSALVIALIMVLAPLAFVPSAAAATEDEIEASIDAGVEWLASQQNETGYWGDCGDDLPAITGFALVKLVDRARELGVDPFDPEEYEYARNVTAGYNWLESQKNVQFGINDSQTNNNGQAIFFSSTSGHQTYNTAIALMAFANLNGYDEYNETLVQDMVDWFVDTQNDDGAWRYGASGISDNSNTGYAVIGLAYAENAGADIPDSLKTGLSGWIDVIQDPVNGGSWYTTETAWVNSLKTGNLILEMGFVGDDTTSGRLNDAVDYLVAHWNDVGSGTLMTGWKPHNYQAMYCIMKGLEYMQIEEIDGIDWYGDFSDYIVANQNETGFWSGDPWAIYGNQNQILSTEWALLTLEKATVIKEIPVGFDVKPGSCPNPINIKSKGVQPMAIAGSEEFDVYDIDPATLKIGICVNGEFTEFEGVAPLRWVYDDVTENYIPEEGEPCCIRTKPDGITDLSMKYDTQELVEAGLGDYEKNDELCLCIKGTTYDGEQFVGRDCIIIK
;
A
#
# COMPACT_ATOMS: atom_id res chain seq x y z
N MET A 1 -9.13 15.70 -90.41
CA MET A 1 -10.38 15.39 -89.69
C MET A 1 -10.13 14.21 -88.75
N LYS A 2 -10.23 14.43 -87.44
CA LYS A 2 -10.77 13.50 -86.43
C LYS A 2 -10.59 14.15 -85.06
N LYS A 3 -11.71 14.59 -84.48
CA LYS A 3 -11.82 15.00 -83.08
C LYS A 3 -11.82 13.71 -82.24
N SER A 4 -10.89 13.56 -81.32
CA SER A 4 -10.91 12.50 -80.31
C SER A 4 -11.45 13.09 -79.01
N ALA A 5 -12.51 12.48 -78.51
CA ALA A 5 -13.18 12.85 -77.27
C ALA A 5 -12.34 12.42 -76.06
N LEU A 6 -12.17 13.33 -75.11
CA LEU A 6 -11.49 13.12 -73.84
C LEU A 6 -12.49 12.49 -72.86
N VAL A 7 -12.22 11.26 -72.43
CA VAL A 7 -12.95 10.55 -71.38
C VAL A 7 -12.47 11.08 -70.04
N ILE A 8 -13.36 11.68 -69.26
CA ILE A 8 -13.12 12.11 -67.88
C ILE A 8 -13.23 10.88 -66.98
N ALA A 9 -12.10 10.44 -66.43
CA ALA A 9 -12.07 9.41 -65.39
C ALA A 9 -12.38 10.05 -64.03
N LEU A 10 -13.45 9.59 -63.39
CA LEU A 10 -13.88 9.94 -62.05
C LEU A 10 -12.93 9.27 -61.04
N ILE A 11 -12.06 10.05 -60.40
CA ILE A 11 -11.21 9.57 -59.29
C ILE A 11 -12.07 9.59 -58.02
N MET A 12 -12.51 8.40 -57.58
CA MET A 12 -13.03 8.21 -56.23
C MET A 12 -11.86 8.27 -55.26
N VAL A 13 -11.76 9.37 -54.52
CA VAL A 13 -10.86 9.48 -53.36
C VAL A 13 -11.46 8.65 -52.23
N LEU A 14 -10.95 7.43 -52.05
CA LEU A 14 -11.11 6.68 -50.81
C LEU A 14 -10.33 7.42 -49.73
N ALA A 15 -11.04 8.12 -48.85
CA ALA A 15 -10.47 8.61 -47.61
C ALA A 15 -10.04 7.39 -46.76
N PRO A 16 -8.82 7.36 -46.20
CA PRO A 16 -8.50 6.34 -45.21
C PRO A 16 -9.42 6.57 -44.02
N LEU A 17 -10.20 5.56 -43.68
CA LEU A 17 -10.80 5.44 -42.35
C LEU A 17 -9.64 5.47 -41.36
N ALA A 18 -9.46 6.60 -40.68
CA ALA A 18 -8.64 6.65 -39.49
C ALA A 18 -9.29 5.69 -38.50
N PHE A 19 -8.64 4.53 -38.29
CA PHE A 19 -8.80 3.80 -37.05
C PHE A 19 -8.39 4.79 -35.96
N VAL A 20 -9.38 5.31 -35.24
CA VAL A 20 -9.13 5.93 -33.93
C VAL A 20 -8.76 4.74 -33.05
N PRO A 21 -7.50 4.60 -32.60
CA PRO A 21 -7.20 3.61 -31.58
C PRO A 21 -8.11 3.93 -30.39
N SER A 22 -8.70 2.90 -29.77
CA SER A 22 -9.08 3.03 -28.37
C SER A 22 -7.90 3.67 -27.65
N ALA A 23 -8.12 4.71 -26.85
CA ALA A 23 -7.06 5.27 -26.02
C ALA A 23 -6.44 4.08 -25.27
N ALA A 24 -5.15 3.83 -25.53
CA ALA A 24 -4.41 2.84 -24.76
C ALA A 24 -4.06 3.52 -23.43
N ALA A 25 -4.06 2.76 -22.34
CA ALA A 25 -3.51 3.23 -21.08
C ALA A 25 -2.09 3.80 -21.28
N ALA A 26 -1.67 4.74 -20.41
CA ALA A 26 -0.31 5.25 -20.44
C ALA A 26 0.68 4.08 -20.37
N THR A 27 1.72 4.13 -21.19
CA THR A 27 2.76 3.11 -21.17
C THR A 27 3.64 3.26 -19.92
N GLU A 28 4.28 2.18 -19.48
CA GLU A 28 5.22 2.22 -18.35
C GLU A 28 6.31 3.30 -18.53
N ASP A 29 6.84 3.47 -19.74
CA ASP A 29 7.83 4.51 -20.04
C ASP A 29 7.25 5.94 -19.89
N GLU A 30 5.97 6.13 -20.20
CA GLU A 30 5.28 7.42 -20.04
C GLU A 30 4.94 7.69 -18.57
N ILE A 31 4.55 6.66 -17.82
CA ILE A 31 4.31 6.73 -16.38
C ILE A 31 5.60 7.09 -15.65
N GLU A 32 6.70 6.37 -15.92
CA GLU A 32 8.01 6.61 -15.30
C GLU A 32 8.52 8.02 -15.60
N ALA A 33 8.43 8.47 -16.86
CA ALA A 33 8.82 9.83 -17.22
C ALA A 33 7.97 10.90 -16.51
N SER A 34 6.70 10.61 -16.26
CA SER A 34 5.79 11.50 -15.53
C SER A 34 6.12 11.53 -14.03
N ILE A 35 6.44 10.38 -13.44
CA ILE A 35 6.91 10.25 -12.06
C ILE A 35 8.21 11.06 -11.86
N ASP A 36 9.22 10.85 -12.71
CA ASP A 36 10.51 11.56 -12.62
C ASP A 36 10.31 13.08 -12.64
N ALA A 37 9.52 13.60 -13.59
CA ALA A 37 9.27 15.03 -13.70
C ALA A 37 8.50 15.59 -12.49
N GLY A 38 7.56 14.81 -11.93
CA GLY A 38 6.81 15.22 -10.76
C GLY A 38 7.61 15.16 -9.46
N VAL A 39 8.47 14.16 -9.29
CA VAL A 39 9.39 14.05 -8.15
C VAL A 39 10.42 15.17 -8.17
N GLU A 40 11.03 15.46 -9.32
CA GLU A 40 11.96 16.59 -9.48
C GLU A 40 11.26 17.91 -9.10
N TRP A 41 10.04 18.12 -9.60
CA TRP A 41 9.27 19.30 -9.25
C TRP A 41 8.95 19.35 -7.75
N LEU A 42 8.44 18.27 -7.16
CA LEU A 42 8.07 18.20 -5.75
C LEU A 42 9.27 18.48 -4.84
N ALA A 43 10.43 17.87 -5.12
CA ALA A 43 11.66 18.12 -4.38
C ALA A 43 12.08 19.60 -4.45
N SER A 44 11.86 20.26 -5.58
CA SER A 44 12.15 21.70 -5.74
C SER A 44 11.22 22.63 -4.94
N GLN A 45 10.06 22.12 -4.46
CA GLN A 45 9.10 22.89 -3.66
C GLN A 45 9.41 22.88 -2.15
N GLN A 46 10.43 22.14 -1.70
CA GLN A 46 10.76 22.09 -0.27
C GLN A 46 11.23 23.46 0.24
N ASN A 47 10.69 23.89 1.38
CA ASN A 47 11.10 25.13 2.03
C ASN A 47 12.51 24.99 2.64
N GLU A 48 13.16 26.14 2.90
CA GLU A 48 14.53 26.18 3.49
C GLU A 48 14.67 25.42 4.81
N THR A 49 13.58 25.28 5.58
CA THR A 49 13.56 24.57 6.87
C THR A 49 13.09 23.12 6.77
N GLY A 50 12.89 22.59 5.56
CA GLY A 50 12.64 21.17 5.31
C GLY A 50 11.19 20.74 5.05
N TYR A 51 10.19 21.61 5.26
CA TYR A 51 8.78 21.23 5.06
C TYR A 51 8.23 21.60 3.68
N TRP A 52 7.11 20.98 3.31
CA TRP A 52 6.34 21.32 2.11
C TRP A 52 5.03 22.05 2.45
N GLY A 53 4.60 22.93 1.54
CA GLY A 53 3.42 23.78 1.72
C GLY A 53 3.75 25.23 2.08
N ASP A 54 2.74 26.11 2.01
CA ASP A 54 2.93 27.55 2.23
C ASP A 54 2.66 27.98 3.67
N CYS A 55 1.58 27.47 4.29
CA CYS A 55 1.14 27.82 5.64
C CYS A 55 -0.04 26.96 6.07
N GLY A 56 -0.33 26.95 7.38
CA GLY A 56 -1.56 26.34 7.90
C GLY A 56 -1.29 25.16 8.81
N ASP A 57 -2.38 24.60 9.32
CA ASP A 57 -2.30 23.47 10.25
C ASP A 57 -1.92 22.17 9.54
N ASP A 58 -2.13 22.07 8.21
CA ASP A 58 -1.92 20.88 7.39
C ASP A 58 -0.45 20.65 6.96
N LEU A 59 0.49 21.50 7.39
CA LEU A 59 1.91 21.36 7.01
C LEU A 59 2.53 19.99 7.39
N PRO A 60 2.21 19.37 8.55
CA PRO A 60 2.64 18.00 8.85
C PRO A 60 2.12 16.98 7.83
N ALA A 61 0.85 17.04 7.45
CA ALA A 61 0.27 16.17 6.43
C ALA A 61 0.96 16.32 5.07
N ILE A 62 1.10 17.56 4.58
CA ILE A 62 1.75 17.84 3.29
C ILE A 62 3.20 17.32 3.32
N THR A 63 3.95 17.61 4.39
CA THR A 63 5.34 17.13 4.51
C THR A 63 5.41 15.60 4.61
N GLY A 64 4.46 14.96 5.31
CA GLY A 64 4.40 13.51 5.41
C GLY A 64 4.17 12.84 4.05
N PHE A 65 3.30 13.40 3.20
CA PHE A 65 3.11 12.89 1.85
C PHE A 65 4.37 12.99 0.98
N ALA A 66 5.04 14.15 1.01
CA ALA A 66 6.31 14.31 0.31
C ALA A 66 7.38 13.31 0.81
N LEU A 67 7.43 13.04 2.12
CA LEU A 67 8.35 12.05 2.68
C LEU A 67 8.03 10.63 2.21
N VAL A 68 6.77 10.20 2.28
CA VAL A 68 6.35 8.87 1.79
C VAL A 68 6.80 8.70 0.35
N LYS A 69 6.48 9.69 -0.50
CA LYS A 69 6.82 9.64 -1.92
C LYS A 69 8.33 9.56 -2.18
N LEU A 70 9.14 10.36 -1.49
CA LEU A 70 10.59 10.37 -1.69
C LEU A 70 11.27 9.12 -1.13
N VAL A 71 10.73 8.53 -0.06
CA VAL A 71 11.22 7.26 0.51
C VAL A 71 10.85 6.09 -0.40
N ASP A 72 9.61 6.03 -0.90
CA ASP A 72 9.18 4.99 -1.83
C ASP A 72 10.03 4.97 -3.10
N ARG A 73 10.36 6.16 -3.64
CA ARG A 73 11.28 6.27 -4.79
C ARG A 73 12.67 5.72 -4.49
N ALA A 74 13.21 5.95 -3.29
CA ALA A 74 14.52 5.39 -2.91
C ALA A 74 14.45 3.85 -2.83
N ARG A 75 13.36 3.32 -2.25
CA ARG A 75 13.10 1.88 -2.16
C ARG A 75 13.00 1.22 -3.54
N GLU A 76 12.27 1.82 -4.47
CA GLU A 76 12.17 1.37 -5.87
C GLU A 76 13.53 1.31 -6.57
N LEU A 77 14.38 2.31 -6.30
CA LEU A 77 15.73 2.40 -6.86
C LEU A 77 16.74 1.48 -6.14
N GLY A 78 16.35 0.87 -5.02
CA GLY A 78 17.20 0.00 -4.20
C GLY A 78 18.35 0.75 -3.52
N VAL A 79 18.13 2.00 -3.12
CA VAL A 79 19.13 2.86 -2.45
C VAL A 79 18.63 3.33 -1.09
N ASP A 80 19.56 3.74 -0.22
CA ASP A 80 19.20 4.32 1.09
C ASP A 80 18.60 5.74 0.92
N PRO A 81 17.36 5.99 1.42
CA PRO A 81 16.71 7.30 1.33
C PRO A 81 17.42 8.42 2.10
N PHE A 82 18.35 8.11 3.00
CA PHE A 82 19.11 9.07 3.79
C PHE A 82 20.58 9.20 3.38
N ASP A 83 21.07 8.40 2.42
CA ASP A 83 22.45 8.51 1.92
C ASP A 83 22.56 9.48 0.72
N PRO A 84 23.17 10.68 0.89
CA PRO A 84 23.35 11.63 -0.21
C PRO A 84 24.44 11.24 -1.22
N GLU A 85 25.20 10.17 -0.98
CA GLU A 85 26.11 9.57 -1.96
C GLU A 85 25.37 8.64 -2.93
N GLU A 86 24.25 8.05 -2.52
CA GLU A 86 23.47 7.08 -3.31
C GLU A 86 22.19 7.69 -3.92
N TYR A 87 21.50 8.56 -3.18
CA TYR A 87 20.19 9.09 -3.58
C TYR A 87 20.17 10.61 -3.69
N GLU A 88 19.73 11.11 -4.86
CA GLU A 88 19.77 12.54 -5.16
C GLU A 88 18.87 13.40 -4.26
N TYR A 89 17.76 12.82 -3.77
CA TYR A 89 16.80 13.49 -2.89
C TYR A 89 17.05 13.20 -1.40
N ALA A 90 18.12 12.50 -1.02
CA ALA A 90 18.38 12.15 0.38
C ALA A 90 18.44 13.34 1.33
N ARG A 91 18.94 14.49 0.84
CA ARG A 91 18.93 15.73 1.63
C ARG A 91 17.51 16.27 1.84
N ASN A 92 16.64 16.13 0.84
CA ASN A 92 15.24 16.52 0.96
C ASN A 92 14.53 15.62 1.99
N VAL A 93 14.74 14.29 1.91
CA VAL A 93 14.21 13.32 2.88
C VAL A 93 14.69 13.66 4.29
N THR A 94 16.00 13.82 4.49
CA THR A 94 16.59 14.15 5.80
C THR A 94 16.00 15.45 6.37
N ALA A 95 15.86 16.50 5.56
CA ALA A 95 15.32 17.78 6.03
C ALA A 95 13.83 17.68 6.37
N GLY A 96 13.04 16.96 5.57
CA GLY A 96 11.62 16.71 5.80
C GLY A 96 11.38 15.90 7.07
N TYR A 97 12.13 14.80 7.24
CA TYR A 97 12.05 13.93 8.41
C TYR A 97 12.32 14.74 9.69
N ASN A 98 13.44 15.46 9.74
CA ASN A 98 13.82 16.26 10.89
C ASN A 98 12.79 17.34 11.22
N TRP A 99 12.23 17.98 10.19
CA TRP A 99 11.18 18.98 10.41
C TRP A 99 9.91 18.32 10.95
N LEU A 100 9.42 17.25 10.31
CA LEU A 100 8.19 16.58 10.70
C LEU A 100 8.30 16.06 12.13
N GLU A 101 9.39 15.37 12.47
CA GLU A 101 9.62 14.86 13.82
C GLU A 101 9.59 15.98 14.88
N SER A 102 10.07 17.17 14.54
CA SER A 102 10.04 18.33 15.44
C SER A 102 8.63 18.90 15.70
N GLN A 103 7.62 18.52 14.90
CA GLN A 103 6.24 18.96 15.05
C GLN A 103 5.40 18.09 16.01
N LYS A 104 5.97 17.00 16.54
CA LYS A 104 5.23 16.06 17.39
C LYS A 104 4.76 16.69 18.70
N ASN A 105 3.51 16.39 19.06
CA ASN A 105 2.97 16.67 20.39
C ASN A 105 2.87 15.37 21.16
N VAL A 106 3.36 15.36 22.41
CA VAL A 106 3.29 14.19 23.29
C VAL A 106 2.17 14.39 24.31
N GLN A 107 1.23 13.46 24.33
CA GLN A 107 0.18 13.31 25.33
C GLN A 107 0.64 12.28 26.38
N PHE A 108 0.41 12.57 27.66
CA PHE A 108 0.78 11.68 28.77
C PHE A 108 -0.44 11.24 29.57
N GLY A 109 -0.36 10.05 30.16
CA GLY A 109 -1.36 9.52 31.07
C GLY A 109 -2.55 8.86 30.37
N ILE A 110 -2.36 8.39 29.13
CA ILE A 110 -3.33 7.54 28.45
C ILE A 110 -3.32 6.12 29.01
N ASN A 111 -4.35 5.33 28.68
CA ASN A 111 -4.38 3.90 28.97
C ASN A 111 -4.16 3.11 27.68
N ASP A 112 -2.91 2.70 27.48
CA ASP A 112 -2.35 1.95 26.36
C ASP A 112 -1.96 0.52 26.80
N SER A 113 -2.66 -0.05 27.79
CA SER A 113 -2.37 -1.38 28.31
C SER A 113 -2.59 -2.54 27.33
N GLN A 114 -3.15 -2.25 26.15
CA GLN A 114 -3.31 -3.20 25.04
C GLN A 114 -2.17 -3.14 24.02
N THR A 115 -1.21 -2.21 24.20
CA THR A 115 -0.07 -2.00 23.29
C THR A 115 1.21 -1.89 24.14
N ASN A 116 2.05 -0.86 23.97
CA ASN A 116 3.36 -0.77 24.63
C ASN A 116 3.31 -0.36 26.12
N ASN A 117 2.14 0.05 26.63
CA ASN A 117 1.88 0.39 28.04
C ASN A 117 2.90 1.39 28.63
N ASN A 118 3.31 2.39 27.85
CA ASN A 118 4.24 3.44 28.26
C ASN A 118 3.51 4.71 28.77
N GLY A 119 2.19 4.77 28.59
CA GLY A 119 1.30 5.85 29.00
C GLY A 119 1.45 7.13 28.16
N GLN A 120 1.93 7.03 26.92
CA GLN A 120 2.15 8.15 26.01
C GLN A 120 1.44 7.94 24.67
N ALA A 121 0.99 9.06 24.09
CA ALA A 121 0.48 9.11 22.73
C ALA A 121 1.12 10.27 21.99
N ILE A 122 1.26 10.17 20.67
CA ILE A 122 1.81 11.21 19.82
C ILE A 122 0.81 11.63 18.75
N PHE A 123 0.63 12.94 18.58
CA PHE A 123 -0.16 13.51 17.49
C PHE A 123 0.52 14.73 16.87
N PHE A 124 0.12 15.04 15.64
CA PHE A 124 0.67 16.13 14.85
C PHE A 124 -0.43 17.15 14.60
N SER A 125 -0.26 18.36 15.12
CA SER A 125 -1.10 19.52 14.81
C SER A 125 -0.63 20.73 15.59
N SER A 126 -0.83 21.93 15.05
CA SER A 126 -0.71 23.18 15.80
C SER A 126 -2.05 23.66 16.38
N THR A 127 -3.17 23.15 15.85
CA THR A 127 -4.53 23.44 16.34
C THR A 127 -5.36 22.17 16.58
N SER A 128 -6.54 22.31 17.18
CA SER A 128 -7.46 21.18 17.43
C SER A 128 -8.28 20.75 16.21
N GLY A 129 -7.97 21.27 15.01
CA GLY A 129 -8.84 21.17 13.84
C GLY A 129 -8.40 20.18 12.77
N HIS A 130 -7.16 19.69 12.76
CA HIS A 130 -6.62 18.84 11.69
C HIS A 130 -5.72 17.71 12.24
N GLN A 131 -5.92 17.34 13.51
CA GLN A 131 -5.08 16.37 14.21
C GLN A 131 -5.10 14.99 13.54
N THR A 132 -6.27 14.53 13.08
CA THR A 132 -6.39 13.22 12.45
C THR A 132 -5.65 13.14 11.12
N TYR A 133 -5.84 14.10 10.21
CA TYR A 133 -5.12 14.14 8.93
C TYR A 133 -3.61 14.17 9.12
N ASN A 134 -3.14 15.12 9.92
CA ASN A 134 -1.72 15.30 10.18
C ASN A 134 -1.09 14.09 10.83
N THR A 135 -1.75 13.53 11.86
CA THR A 135 -1.22 12.36 12.58
C THR A 135 -1.23 11.13 11.70
N ALA A 136 -2.28 10.92 10.91
CA ALA A 136 -2.39 9.77 10.01
C ALA A 136 -1.32 9.77 8.92
N ILE A 137 -1.10 10.91 8.29
CA ILE A 137 -0.13 11.02 7.20
C ILE A 137 1.30 11.05 7.74
N ALA A 138 1.53 11.62 8.93
CA ALA A 138 2.80 11.45 9.64
C ALA A 138 3.02 9.98 10.03
N LEU A 139 1.98 9.25 10.44
CA LEU A 139 2.08 7.84 10.81
C LEU A 139 2.52 7.01 9.60
N MET A 140 1.87 7.25 8.46
CA MET A 140 2.26 6.67 7.18
C MET A 140 3.73 6.97 6.86
N ALA A 141 4.18 8.22 7.00
CA ALA A 141 5.56 8.61 6.72
C ALA A 141 6.59 7.91 7.62
N PHE A 142 6.35 7.84 8.94
CA PHE A 142 7.29 7.20 9.87
C PHE A 142 7.24 5.68 9.81
N ALA A 143 6.06 5.08 9.64
CA ALA A 143 5.92 3.64 9.47
C ALA A 143 6.55 3.15 8.16
N ASN A 144 6.49 3.96 7.10
CA ASN A 144 7.13 3.66 5.82
C ASN A 144 8.67 3.64 5.90
N LEU A 145 9.26 4.03 7.03
CA LEU A 145 10.71 3.91 7.27
C LEU A 145 11.11 2.53 7.79
N ASN A 146 10.18 1.61 8.05
CA ASN A 146 10.52 0.24 8.46
C ASN A 146 11.55 -0.36 7.50
N GLY A 147 12.61 -0.95 8.06
CA GLY A 147 13.77 -1.44 7.33
C GLY A 147 14.96 -0.46 7.25
N TYR A 148 14.80 0.81 7.63
CA TYR A 148 15.88 1.81 7.69
C TYR A 148 16.27 2.18 9.13
N ASP A 149 17.49 2.69 9.31
CA ASP A 149 18.04 3.07 10.63
C ASP A 149 17.22 4.19 11.33
N GLU A 150 16.55 5.04 10.55
CA GLU A 150 15.67 6.11 11.03
C GLU A 150 14.31 5.61 11.54
N TYR A 151 13.97 4.33 11.34
CA TYR A 151 12.75 3.75 11.88
C TYR A 151 12.73 3.81 13.41
N ASN A 152 11.62 4.26 13.97
CA ASN A 152 11.42 4.33 15.41
C ASN A 152 10.08 3.70 15.78
N GLU A 153 10.15 2.43 16.17
CA GLU A 153 9.00 1.61 16.57
C GLU A 153 8.18 2.27 17.70
N THR A 154 8.83 2.84 18.72
CA THR A 154 8.11 3.52 19.82
C THR A 154 7.37 4.76 19.32
N LEU A 155 7.98 5.55 18.41
CA LEU A 155 7.31 6.72 17.82
C LEU A 155 6.05 6.30 17.06
N VAL A 156 6.15 5.25 16.24
CA VAL A 156 5.03 4.71 15.45
C VAL A 156 3.94 4.17 16.37
N GLN A 157 4.31 3.37 17.38
CA GLN A 157 3.35 2.82 18.34
C GLN A 157 2.63 3.93 19.14
N ASP A 158 3.35 4.95 19.63
CA ASP A 158 2.71 6.05 20.37
C ASP A 158 1.73 6.85 19.50
N MET A 159 1.93 6.89 18.18
CA MET A 159 0.98 7.50 17.24
C MET A 159 -0.25 6.61 17.02
N VAL A 160 -0.08 5.29 16.98
CA VAL A 160 -1.20 4.33 17.01
C VAL A 160 -2.00 4.50 18.29
N ASP A 161 -1.33 4.63 19.44
CA ASP A 161 -1.96 4.77 20.74
C ASP A 161 -2.81 6.05 20.82
N TRP A 162 -2.44 7.11 20.10
CA TRP A 162 -3.29 8.30 19.96
C TRP A 162 -4.59 7.99 19.21
N PHE A 163 -4.54 7.21 18.11
CA PHE A 163 -5.74 6.80 17.39
C PHE A 163 -6.62 5.87 18.23
N VAL A 164 -6.03 4.99 19.03
CA VAL A 164 -6.75 4.12 19.99
C VAL A 164 -7.45 4.96 21.08
N ASP A 165 -6.74 5.93 21.68
CA ASP A 165 -7.28 6.80 22.74
C ASP A 165 -8.38 7.75 22.23
N THR A 166 -8.34 8.10 20.95
CA THR A 166 -9.23 9.11 20.35
C THR A 166 -10.28 8.56 19.38
N GLN A 167 -10.37 7.23 19.22
CA GLN A 167 -11.49 6.62 18.51
C GLN A 167 -12.79 6.95 19.24
N ASN A 168 -13.75 7.53 18.53
CA ASN A 168 -15.04 7.89 19.12
C ASN A 168 -15.85 6.63 19.44
N ASP A 169 -16.87 6.76 20.29
CA ASP A 169 -17.78 5.66 20.67
C ASP A 169 -18.48 5.00 19.46
N ASP A 170 -18.55 5.68 18.31
CA ASP A 170 -19.11 5.16 17.06
C ASP A 170 -18.10 4.37 16.21
N GLY A 171 -16.86 4.22 16.66
CA GLY A 171 -15.81 3.44 16.01
C GLY A 171 -14.94 4.20 15.01
N ALA A 172 -15.15 5.51 14.87
CA ALA A 172 -14.53 6.32 13.83
C ALA A 172 -13.85 7.59 14.37
N TRP A 173 -13.29 8.39 13.47
CA TRP A 173 -12.52 9.59 13.82
C TRP A 173 -13.09 10.86 13.19
N ARG A 174 -12.76 11.97 13.84
CA ARG A 174 -13.05 13.33 13.39
C ARG A 174 -11.74 14.10 13.21
N TYR A 175 -11.81 15.28 12.60
CA TYR A 175 -10.74 16.27 12.49
C TYR A 175 -9.90 16.48 13.75
N GLY A 176 -10.50 16.40 14.94
CA GLY A 176 -9.79 16.40 16.21
C GLY A 176 -10.16 15.19 17.07
N ALA A 177 -9.60 15.13 18.27
CA ALA A 177 -9.76 14.01 19.23
C ALA A 177 -11.20 13.77 19.75
N SER A 178 -12.20 14.51 19.26
CA SER A 178 -13.62 14.31 19.56
C SER A 178 -14.50 14.97 18.51
N GLY A 179 -15.76 14.56 18.41
CA GLY A 179 -16.77 15.19 17.58
C GLY A 179 -17.59 14.18 16.79
N ILE A 180 -18.37 14.65 15.83
CA ILE A 180 -19.14 13.77 14.93
C ILE A 180 -18.17 13.20 13.89
N SER A 181 -17.90 11.89 13.97
CA SER A 181 -17.02 11.17 13.04
C SER A 181 -17.43 11.36 11.58
N ASP A 182 -16.44 11.28 10.68
CA ASP A 182 -16.68 11.34 9.23
C ASP A 182 -15.75 10.41 8.44
N ASN A 183 -16.20 9.98 7.25
CA ASN A 183 -15.42 9.05 6.42
C ASN A 183 -14.28 9.68 5.64
N SER A 184 -14.12 11.00 5.74
CA SER A 184 -12.97 11.69 5.15
C SER A 184 -11.76 11.58 6.08
N ASN A 185 -11.98 11.72 7.40
CA ASN A 185 -10.96 11.55 8.43
C ASN A 185 -10.73 10.08 8.78
N THR A 186 -11.79 9.28 8.88
CA THR A 186 -11.71 7.86 9.25
C THR A 186 -10.88 7.09 8.24
N GLY A 187 -11.12 7.29 6.94
CA GLY A 187 -10.29 6.68 5.91
C GLY A 187 -8.81 7.01 6.06
N TYR A 188 -8.47 8.27 6.31
CA TYR A 188 -7.08 8.68 6.53
C TYR A 188 -6.47 8.08 7.79
N ALA A 189 -7.20 8.06 8.91
CA ALA A 189 -6.77 7.37 10.12
C ALA A 189 -6.40 5.92 9.81
N VAL A 190 -7.26 5.21 9.07
CA VAL A 190 -7.04 3.82 8.69
C VAL A 190 -5.87 3.63 7.73
N ILE A 191 -5.63 4.57 6.81
CA ILE A 191 -4.42 4.55 5.97
C ILE A 191 -3.16 4.56 6.85
N GLY A 192 -3.09 5.47 7.82
CA GLY A 192 -1.95 5.53 8.75
C GLY A 192 -1.82 4.25 9.58
N LEU A 193 -2.94 3.74 10.11
CA LEU A 193 -2.97 2.51 10.91
C LEU A 193 -2.56 1.28 10.11
N ALA A 194 -2.96 1.17 8.84
CA ALA A 194 -2.55 0.08 7.95
C ALA A 194 -1.03 0.09 7.71
N TYR A 195 -0.45 1.26 7.48
CA TYR A 195 1.01 1.40 7.39
C TYR A 195 1.71 1.01 8.70
N ALA A 196 1.16 1.43 9.85
CA ALA A 196 1.72 1.10 11.15
C ALA A 196 1.65 -0.40 11.44
N GLU A 197 0.52 -1.06 11.15
CA GLU A 197 0.36 -2.51 11.28
C GLU A 197 1.36 -3.26 10.40
N ASN A 198 1.53 -2.84 9.14
CA ASN A 198 2.54 -3.40 8.24
C ASN A 198 3.98 -3.19 8.76
N ALA A 199 4.23 -2.10 9.47
CA ALA A 199 5.51 -1.82 10.13
C ALA A 199 5.68 -2.56 11.48
N GLY A 200 4.71 -3.39 11.87
CA GLY A 200 4.76 -4.21 13.08
C GLY A 200 4.18 -3.57 14.34
N ALA A 201 3.46 -2.44 14.23
CA ALA A 201 2.79 -1.83 15.37
C ALA A 201 1.55 -2.64 15.79
N ASP A 202 1.33 -2.73 17.11
CA ASP A 202 0.18 -3.42 17.69
C ASP A 202 -1.10 -2.60 17.49
N ILE A 203 -2.04 -3.14 16.71
CA ILE A 203 -3.39 -2.60 16.57
C ILE A 203 -4.37 -3.44 17.40
N PRO A 204 -5.00 -2.89 18.45
CA PRO A 204 -5.95 -3.65 19.26
C PRO A 204 -7.18 -4.13 18.47
N ASP A 205 -7.60 -5.38 18.66
CA ASP A 205 -8.84 -5.93 18.07
C ASP A 205 -10.08 -5.08 18.38
N SER A 206 -10.09 -4.43 19.54
CA SER A 206 -11.17 -3.53 19.96
C SER A 206 -11.31 -2.32 19.03
N LEU A 207 -10.21 -1.79 18.50
CA LEU A 207 -10.21 -0.71 17.52
C LEU A 207 -10.84 -1.17 16.20
N LYS A 208 -10.40 -2.33 15.69
CA LYS A 208 -10.94 -2.91 14.44
C LYS A 208 -12.42 -3.28 14.59
N THR A 209 -12.82 -3.80 15.75
CA THR A 209 -14.23 -4.10 16.06
C THR A 209 -15.08 -2.82 16.03
N GLY A 210 -14.60 -1.73 16.63
CA GLY A 210 -15.28 -0.42 16.60
C GLY A 210 -15.45 0.07 15.17
N LEU A 211 -14.36 0.07 14.39
CA LEU A 211 -14.36 0.50 12.99
C LEU A 211 -15.31 -0.34 12.13
N SER A 212 -15.35 -1.66 12.31
CA SER A 212 -16.28 -2.52 11.57
C SER A 212 -17.75 -2.13 11.83
N GLY A 213 -18.08 -1.72 13.06
CA GLY A 213 -19.40 -1.18 13.39
C GLY A 213 -19.68 0.18 12.75
N TRP A 214 -18.67 1.04 12.59
CA TRP A 214 -18.79 2.29 11.83
C TRP A 214 -19.09 2.06 10.35
N ILE A 215 -18.36 1.14 9.72
CA ILE A 215 -18.52 0.76 8.31
C ILE A 215 -19.98 0.39 8.02
N ASP A 216 -20.57 -0.45 8.86
CA ASP A 216 -21.98 -0.89 8.73
C ASP A 216 -22.99 0.27 8.79
N VAL A 217 -22.63 1.39 9.42
CA VAL A 217 -23.49 2.56 9.60
C VAL A 217 -23.26 3.62 8.51
N ILE A 218 -22.00 3.82 8.10
CA ILE A 218 -21.64 4.89 7.16
C ILE A 218 -21.85 4.48 5.70
N GLN A 219 -21.85 3.18 5.41
CA GLN A 219 -22.18 2.67 4.09
C GLN A 219 -23.65 2.96 3.76
N ASP A 220 -23.89 3.54 2.60
CA ASP A 220 -25.23 3.83 2.09
C ASP A 220 -25.96 2.50 1.79
N PRO A 221 -27.07 2.19 2.47
CA PRO A 221 -27.78 0.93 2.30
C PRO A 221 -28.55 0.83 0.97
N VAL A 222 -28.53 1.88 0.14
CA VAL A 222 -29.24 1.93 -1.15
C VAL A 222 -28.29 1.66 -2.31
N ASN A 223 -27.09 2.24 -2.29
CA ASN A 223 -26.16 2.18 -3.42
C ASN A 223 -24.76 1.68 -3.06
N GLY A 224 -24.49 1.35 -1.80
CA GLY A 224 -23.22 0.75 -1.36
C GLY A 224 -22.05 1.73 -1.19
N GLY A 225 -22.18 2.99 -1.63
CA GLY A 225 -21.14 4.00 -1.44
C GLY A 225 -21.13 4.58 -0.02
N SER A 226 -20.10 5.35 0.33
CA SER A 226 -19.99 5.92 1.69
C SER A 226 -20.68 7.28 1.84
N TRP A 227 -21.49 7.45 2.90
CA TRP A 227 -21.90 8.78 3.39
C TRP A 227 -20.71 9.59 3.92
N TYR A 228 -20.94 10.88 4.21
CA TYR A 228 -19.91 11.74 4.81
C TYR A 228 -19.89 11.58 6.32
N THR A 229 -21.04 11.77 6.96
CA THR A 229 -21.26 11.52 8.39
C THR A 229 -22.58 10.76 8.52
N THR A 230 -22.88 10.25 9.71
CA THR A 230 -24.18 9.65 10.03
C THR A 230 -25.38 10.61 9.88
N GLU A 231 -25.12 11.93 9.83
CA GLU A 231 -26.12 12.97 9.62
C GLU A 231 -26.14 13.53 8.19
N THR A 232 -25.12 13.22 7.37
CA THR A 232 -24.93 13.80 6.04
C THR A 232 -24.71 12.70 5.00
N ALA A 233 -25.82 12.31 4.36
CA ALA A 233 -25.87 11.31 3.29
C ALA A 233 -25.31 11.81 1.95
N TRP A 234 -24.08 12.33 1.96
CA TRP A 234 -23.38 12.76 0.77
C TRP A 234 -22.41 11.66 0.29
N VAL A 235 -22.80 10.96 -0.77
CA VAL A 235 -22.04 9.83 -1.33
C VAL A 235 -21.10 10.28 -2.45
N ASN A 236 -19.85 9.79 -2.46
CA ASN A 236 -18.91 9.95 -3.57
C ASN A 236 -17.85 8.83 -3.59
N SER A 237 -17.11 8.74 -4.71
CA SER A 237 -16.08 7.71 -4.93
C SER A 237 -14.88 7.87 -4.00
N LEU A 238 -14.51 9.10 -3.59
CA LEU A 238 -13.42 9.32 -2.63
C LEU A 238 -13.67 8.58 -1.32
N LYS A 239 -14.81 8.83 -0.69
CA LYS A 239 -15.15 8.19 0.60
C LYS A 239 -15.45 6.71 0.44
N THR A 240 -15.90 6.28 -0.74
CA THR A 240 -16.11 4.86 -1.04
C THR A 240 -14.78 4.13 -1.21
N GLY A 241 -13.75 4.77 -1.79
CA GLY A 241 -12.39 4.24 -1.79
C GLY A 241 -11.83 4.05 -0.37
N ASN A 242 -12.04 5.05 0.50
CA ASN A 242 -11.71 4.90 1.93
C ASN A 242 -12.45 3.73 2.57
N LEU A 243 -13.74 3.56 2.27
CA LEU A 243 -14.57 2.48 2.81
C LEU A 243 -14.03 1.09 2.42
N ILE A 244 -13.55 0.92 1.19
CA ILE A 244 -12.94 -0.33 0.71
C ILE A 244 -11.66 -0.65 1.51
N LEU A 245 -10.81 0.35 1.76
CA LEU A 245 -9.63 0.17 2.60
C LEU A 245 -10.01 -0.19 4.04
N GLU A 246 -10.99 0.52 4.61
CA GLU A 246 -11.52 0.28 5.96
C GLU A 246 -12.04 -1.17 6.09
N MET A 247 -12.76 -1.66 5.09
CA MET A 247 -13.26 -3.04 5.02
C MET A 247 -12.10 -4.05 5.03
N GLY A 248 -11.10 -3.85 4.17
CA GLY A 248 -9.92 -4.70 4.15
C GLY A 248 -9.18 -4.75 5.47
N PHE A 249 -8.98 -3.58 6.08
CA PHE A 249 -8.25 -3.43 7.34
C PHE A 249 -8.93 -4.14 8.52
N VAL A 250 -10.27 -4.20 8.53
CA VAL A 250 -11.04 -4.96 9.55
C VAL A 250 -11.24 -6.44 9.20
N GLY A 251 -10.65 -6.90 8.10
CA GLY A 251 -10.63 -8.32 7.72
C GLY A 251 -11.69 -8.75 6.72
N ASP A 252 -12.38 -7.84 6.04
CA ASP A 252 -13.19 -8.25 4.88
C ASP A 252 -12.31 -8.77 3.74
N ASP A 253 -12.93 -9.56 2.87
CA ASP A 253 -12.35 -10.13 1.66
C ASP A 253 -13.32 -9.95 0.46
N THR A 254 -12.94 -10.45 -0.72
CA THR A 254 -13.72 -10.36 -1.96
C THR A 254 -15.09 -11.06 -1.88
N THR A 255 -15.33 -11.90 -0.87
CA THR A 255 -16.61 -12.56 -0.62
C THR A 255 -17.55 -11.75 0.27
N SER A 256 -17.05 -10.71 0.95
CA SER A 256 -17.85 -9.83 1.80
C SER A 256 -18.87 -9.03 0.99
N GLY A 257 -20.15 -9.11 1.41
CA GLY A 257 -21.24 -8.39 0.73
C GLY A 257 -21.05 -6.87 0.74
N ARG A 258 -20.62 -6.31 1.87
CA ARG A 258 -20.40 -4.86 2.02
C ARG A 258 -19.25 -4.33 1.15
N LEU A 259 -18.21 -5.13 0.93
CA LEU A 259 -17.14 -4.80 -0.03
C LEU A 259 -17.68 -4.78 -1.47
N ASN A 260 -18.42 -5.82 -1.86
CA ASN A 260 -19.02 -5.91 -3.19
C ASN A 260 -19.97 -4.73 -3.46
N ASP A 261 -20.78 -4.33 -2.48
CA ASP A 261 -21.66 -3.16 -2.59
C ASP A 261 -20.86 -1.85 -2.81
N ALA A 262 -19.71 -1.68 -2.14
CA ALA A 262 -18.84 -0.52 -2.31
C ALA A 262 -18.14 -0.50 -3.68
N VAL A 263 -17.72 -1.66 -4.19
CA VAL A 263 -17.15 -1.81 -5.54
C VAL A 263 -18.21 -1.53 -6.60
N ASP A 264 -19.44 -2.05 -6.43
CA ASP A 264 -20.57 -1.80 -7.33
C ASP A 264 -20.90 -0.31 -7.43
N TYR A 265 -20.79 0.44 -6.32
CA TYR A 265 -20.92 1.90 -6.33
C TYR A 265 -19.86 2.55 -7.24
N LEU A 266 -18.59 2.15 -7.11
CA LEU A 266 -17.51 2.70 -7.94
C LEU A 266 -17.76 2.41 -9.43
N VAL A 267 -18.16 1.19 -9.77
CA VAL A 267 -18.51 0.80 -11.15
C VAL A 267 -19.66 1.66 -11.68
N ALA A 268 -20.73 1.82 -10.91
CA ALA A 268 -21.91 2.59 -11.32
C ALA A 268 -21.61 4.08 -11.54
N HIS A 269 -20.61 4.62 -10.83
CA HIS A 269 -20.27 6.04 -10.81
C HIS A 269 -18.89 6.34 -11.45
N TRP A 270 -18.28 5.38 -12.14
CA TRP A 270 -16.91 5.52 -12.64
C TRP A 270 -16.71 6.71 -13.58
N ASN A 271 -17.73 7.02 -14.39
CA ASN A 271 -17.70 8.10 -15.36
C ASN A 271 -18.37 9.41 -14.88
N ASP A 272 -18.77 9.48 -13.61
CA ASP A 272 -19.40 10.66 -13.04
C ASP A 272 -18.39 11.77 -12.73
N VAL A 273 -18.90 13.00 -12.60
CA VAL A 273 -18.07 14.18 -12.38
C VAL A 273 -17.64 14.29 -10.91
N GLY A 274 -16.33 14.28 -10.67
CA GLY A 274 -15.63 14.47 -9.40
C GLY A 274 -15.41 15.91 -8.97
N SER A 275 -16.05 16.88 -9.62
CA SER A 275 -16.03 18.30 -9.23
C SER A 275 -17.45 18.86 -9.01
N GLY A 276 -17.54 20.07 -8.45
CA GLY A 276 -18.81 20.75 -8.21
C GLY A 276 -19.47 20.37 -6.88
N THR A 277 -20.80 20.34 -6.82
CA THR A 277 -21.52 20.16 -5.54
C THR A 277 -21.60 18.72 -5.07
N LEU A 278 -21.72 17.76 -6.01
CA LEU A 278 -21.85 16.34 -5.67
C LEU A 278 -20.52 15.61 -5.71
N MET A 279 -19.60 16.02 -6.60
CA MET A 279 -18.24 15.46 -6.70
C MET A 279 -18.22 13.93 -6.66
N THR A 280 -19.14 13.32 -7.42
CA THR A 280 -19.49 11.91 -7.29
C THR A 280 -18.35 11.00 -7.72
N GLY A 281 -17.70 11.30 -8.85
CA GLY A 281 -16.61 10.49 -9.40
C GLY A 281 -15.22 11.09 -9.16
N TRP A 282 -14.27 10.75 -10.04
CA TRP A 282 -12.85 11.12 -9.93
C TRP A 282 -12.38 12.10 -11.03
N LYS A 283 -13.10 12.17 -12.17
CA LYS A 283 -12.82 13.12 -13.26
C LYS A 283 -13.66 14.40 -13.15
N PRO A 284 -13.17 15.59 -13.50
CA PRO A 284 -11.78 15.90 -13.80
C PRO A 284 -11.00 16.24 -12.51
N HIS A 285 -9.71 15.92 -12.52
CA HIS A 285 -8.69 16.42 -11.57
C HIS A 285 -8.91 16.09 -10.07
N ASN A 286 -9.83 15.21 -9.69
CA ASN A 286 -9.98 14.82 -8.28
C ASN A 286 -8.95 13.74 -7.94
N TYR A 287 -7.68 14.15 -7.87
CA TYR A 287 -6.54 13.29 -7.58
C TYR A 287 -6.64 12.68 -6.18
N GLN A 288 -7.25 13.39 -5.21
CA GLN A 288 -7.52 12.81 -3.90
C GLN A 288 -8.48 11.61 -4.00
N ALA A 289 -9.53 11.70 -4.82
CA ALA A 289 -10.42 10.56 -5.06
C ALA A 289 -9.69 9.41 -5.74
N MET A 290 -8.85 9.69 -6.75
CA MET A 290 -8.02 8.66 -7.40
C MET A 290 -7.14 7.95 -6.38
N TYR A 291 -6.46 8.70 -5.53
CA TYR A 291 -5.59 8.18 -4.47
C TYR A 291 -6.37 7.33 -3.44
N CYS A 292 -7.51 7.80 -2.95
CA CYS A 292 -8.33 7.03 -2.01
C CYS A 292 -8.91 5.74 -2.62
N ILE A 293 -9.33 5.78 -3.89
CA ILE A 293 -9.82 4.60 -4.61
C ILE A 293 -8.68 3.60 -4.83
N MET A 294 -7.54 4.07 -5.35
CA MET A 294 -6.35 3.25 -5.58
C MET A 294 -5.96 2.53 -4.29
N LYS A 295 -5.86 3.23 -3.16
CA LYS A 295 -5.46 2.59 -1.91
C LYS A 295 -6.41 1.50 -1.45
N GLY A 296 -7.73 1.73 -1.55
CA GLY A 296 -8.71 0.71 -1.21
C GLY A 296 -8.59 -0.51 -2.11
N LEU A 297 -8.55 -0.30 -3.43
CA LEU A 297 -8.47 -1.40 -4.39
C LEU A 297 -7.15 -2.15 -4.29
N GLU A 298 -6.01 -1.48 -4.11
CA GLU A 298 -4.71 -2.13 -4.00
C GLU A 298 -4.48 -2.83 -2.67
N TYR A 299 -4.94 -2.26 -1.56
CA TYR A 299 -4.91 -2.96 -0.28
C TYR A 299 -5.68 -4.29 -0.36
N MET A 300 -6.78 -4.30 -1.13
CA MET A 300 -7.61 -5.46 -1.42
C MET A 300 -7.16 -6.28 -2.63
N GLN A 301 -6.08 -5.88 -3.30
CA GLN A 301 -5.51 -6.56 -4.47
C GLN A 301 -6.52 -6.75 -5.61
N ILE A 302 -7.42 -5.77 -5.78
CA ILE A 302 -8.43 -5.75 -6.85
C ILE A 302 -7.85 -5.04 -8.07
N GLU A 303 -7.39 -5.81 -9.06
CA GLU A 303 -6.79 -5.25 -10.28
C GLU A 303 -7.82 -4.69 -11.29
N GLU A 304 -9.06 -5.19 -11.26
CA GLU A 304 -10.14 -4.81 -12.19
C GLU A 304 -11.50 -4.78 -11.48
N ILE A 305 -12.38 -3.85 -11.85
CA ILE A 305 -13.77 -3.79 -11.35
C ILE A 305 -14.77 -3.81 -12.51
N ASP A 306 -15.49 -4.92 -12.70
CA ASP A 306 -16.47 -5.11 -13.79
C ASP A 306 -15.96 -4.72 -15.21
N GLY A 307 -14.76 -5.19 -15.59
CA GLY A 307 -14.15 -4.85 -16.88
C GLY A 307 -13.44 -3.50 -16.93
N ILE A 308 -13.39 -2.76 -15.81
CA ILE A 308 -12.71 -1.48 -15.70
C ILE A 308 -11.29 -1.72 -15.17
N ASP A 309 -10.31 -1.52 -16.07
CA ASP A 309 -8.91 -1.31 -15.70
C ASP A 309 -8.77 0.08 -15.06
N TRP A 310 -9.02 0.13 -13.76
CA TRP A 310 -9.07 1.38 -13.02
C TRP A 310 -7.70 2.08 -12.99
N TYR A 311 -6.62 1.30 -12.92
CA TYR A 311 -5.26 1.84 -12.88
C TYR A 311 -4.87 2.41 -14.24
N GLY A 312 -5.17 1.70 -15.33
CA GLY A 312 -4.97 2.20 -16.69
C GLY A 312 -5.74 3.51 -16.95
N ASP A 313 -6.97 3.61 -16.43
CA ASP A 313 -7.77 4.84 -16.52
C ASP A 313 -7.18 6.00 -15.71
N PHE A 314 -6.67 5.74 -14.50
CA PHE A 314 -6.02 6.75 -13.67
C PHE A 314 -4.70 7.20 -14.25
N SER A 315 -3.83 6.26 -14.66
CA SER A 315 -2.51 6.56 -15.19
C SER A 315 -2.59 7.34 -16.51
N ASP A 316 -3.47 6.94 -17.45
CA ASP A 316 -3.73 7.70 -18.68
C ASP A 316 -4.17 9.13 -18.36
N TYR A 317 -5.13 9.30 -17.44
CA TYR A 317 -5.62 10.63 -17.08
C TYR A 317 -4.54 11.48 -16.40
N ILE A 318 -3.81 10.93 -15.44
CA ILE A 318 -2.78 11.65 -14.69
C ILE A 318 -1.66 12.08 -15.65
N VAL A 319 -1.09 11.16 -16.42
CA VAL A 319 -0.03 11.46 -17.40
C VAL A 319 -0.48 12.51 -18.42
N ALA A 320 -1.70 12.39 -18.95
CA ALA A 320 -2.23 13.34 -19.92
C ALA A 320 -2.50 14.75 -19.35
N ASN A 321 -2.57 14.91 -18.03
CA ASN A 321 -2.87 16.17 -17.36
C ASN A 321 -1.69 16.73 -16.54
N GLN A 322 -0.50 16.13 -16.64
CA GLN A 322 0.73 16.74 -16.11
C GLN A 322 1.07 17.99 -16.92
N ASN A 323 1.50 19.06 -16.24
CA ASN A 323 1.95 20.24 -16.96
C ASN A 323 3.40 20.15 -17.42
N GLU A 324 3.82 21.11 -18.25
CA GLU A 324 5.17 21.18 -18.84
C GLU A 324 6.31 21.25 -17.82
N THR A 325 6.02 21.60 -16.56
CA THR A 325 6.97 21.71 -15.46
C THR A 325 6.89 20.54 -14.47
N GLY A 326 6.11 19.49 -14.78
CA GLY A 326 6.07 18.24 -14.02
C GLY A 326 4.98 18.14 -12.94
N PHE A 327 4.19 19.19 -12.68
CA PHE A 327 3.23 19.18 -11.57
C PHE A 327 1.77 19.05 -12.01
N TRP A 328 0.91 18.69 -11.06
CA TRP A 328 -0.55 18.66 -11.21
C TRP A 328 -1.22 19.72 -10.35
N SER A 329 -2.41 20.15 -10.76
CA SER A 329 -3.21 21.12 -10.01
C SER A 329 -4.68 20.97 -10.36
N GLY A 330 -5.53 21.71 -9.65
CA GLY A 330 -6.97 21.74 -9.91
C GLY A 330 -7.75 20.68 -9.14
N ASP A 331 -7.13 19.99 -8.18
CA ASP A 331 -7.87 19.17 -7.24
C ASP A 331 -8.86 20.06 -6.46
N PRO A 332 -10.13 19.63 -6.34
CA PRO A 332 -11.18 20.41 -5.70
C PRO A 332 -11.01 20.53 -4.18
N TRP A 333 -10.18 19.70 -3.55
CA TRP A 333 -9.90 19.68 -2.12
C TRP A 333 -8.55 20.26 -1.74
N ALA A 334 -7.65 20.44 -2.70
CA ALA A 334 -6.35 21.05 -2.41
C ALA A 334 -6.47 22.57 -2.18
N ILE A 335 -5.83 23.05 -1.10
CA ILE A 335 -5.98 24.41 -0.53
C ILE A 335 -5.47 25.50 -1.49
N TYR A 336 -5.96 26.75 -1.35
CA TYR A 336 -5.51 27.90 -2.15
C TYR A 336 -3.98 28.11 -2.14
N GLY A 337 -3.43 28.51 -3.29
CA GLY A 337 -2.03 28.91 -3.42
C GLY A 337 -1.15 27.80 -4.02
N ASN A 338 0.12 27.76 -3.62
CA ASN A 338 1.04 26.72 -4.07
C ASN A 338 0.67 25.35 -3.47
N GLN A 339 0.03 25.36 -2.30
CA GLN A 339 -0.50 24.14 -1.66
C GLN A 339 -1.43 23.33 -2.55
N ASN A 340 -2.20 23.98 -3.45
CA ASN A 340 -3.04 23.25 -4.41
C ASN A 340 -2.18 22.35 -5.30
N GLN A 341 -1.06 22.89 -5.77
CA GLN A 341 -0.15 22.23 -6.70
C GLN A 341 0.63 21.11 -6.01
N ILE A 342 1.07 21.36 -4.77
CA ILE A 342 1.80 20.36 -3.97
C ILE A 342 0.92 19.15 -3.69
N LEU A 343 -0.26 19.33 -3.07
CA LEU A 343 -1.16 18.22 -2.74
C LEU A 343 -1.67 17.47 -3.98
N SER A 344 -2.02 18.20 -5.05
CA SER A 344 -2.43 17.55 -6.30
C SER A 344 -1.31 16.69 -6.89
N THR A 345 -0.07 17.16 -6.78
CA THR A 345 1.12 16.42 -7.26
C THR A 345 1.43 15.23 -6.37
N GLU A 346 1.33 15.37 -5.05
CA GLU A 346 1.50 14.28 -4.10
C GLU A 346 0.49 13.16 -4.37
N TRP A 347 -0.82 13.46 -4.48
CA TRP A 347 -1.82 12.45 -4.77
C TRP A 347 -1.66 11.83 -6.16
N ALA A 348 -1.29 12.62 -7.18
CA ALA A 348 -1.03 12.11 -8.52
C ALA A 348 0.14 11.12 -8.52
N LEU A 349 1.28 11.50 -7.92
CA LEU A 349 2.47 10.66 -7.86
C LEU A 349 2.22 9.38 -7.05
N LEU A 350 1.63 9.51 -5.86
CA LEU A 350 1.30 8.35 -5.02
C LEU A 350 0.31 7.41 -5.72
N THR A 351 -0.59 7.94 -6.57
CA THR A 351 -1.49 7.09 -7.39
C THR A 351 -0.74 6.37 -8.51
N LEU A 352 0.16 7.05 -9.22
CA LEU A 352 0.96 6.45 -10.30
C LEU A 352 1.88 5.33 -9.80
N GLU A 353 2.29 5.38 -8.54
CA GLU A 353 3.13 4.33 -7.95
C GLU A 353 2.36 3.28 -7.16
N LYS A 354 1.02 3.40 -7.14
CA LYS A 354 0.17 2.55 -6.30
C LYS A 354 0.61 2.54 -4.83
N ALA A 355 1.05 3.69 -4.33
CA ALA A 355 1.66 3.84 -3.00
C ALA A 355 0.65 3.56 -1.88
N THR A 356 0.66 2.32 -1.41
CA THR A 356 -0.09 1.82 -0.27
C THR A 356 0.59 0.57 0.28
N VAL A 357 0.14 0.10 1.45
CA VAL A 357 0.51 -1.22 1.94
C VAL A 357 -0.41 -2.27 1.35
N ILE A 358 0.10 -3.47 1.09
CA ILE A 358 -0.68 -4.60 0.60
C ILE A 358 -0.98 -5.52 1.79
N LYS A 359 -2.21 -6.02 1.88
CA LYS A 359 -2.57 -7.04 2.87
C LYS A 359 -1.88 -8.36 2.49
N GLU A 360 -0.78 -8.69 3.16
CA GLU A 360 -0.14 -10.01 3.05
C GLU A 360 -0.69 -10.96 4.12
N ILE A 361 -1.18 -12.12 3.72
CA ILE A 361 -1.62 -13.18 4.64
C ILE A 361 -0.38 -13.86 5.23
N PRO A 362 -0.18 -13.83 6.56
CA PRO A 362 0.93 -14.56 7.16
C PRO A 362 0.64 -16.06 7.14
N VAL A 363 1.60 -16.86 6.65
CA VAL A 363 1.48 -18.32 6.58
C VAL A 363 2.65 -19.01 7.27
N GLY A 364 2.38 -20.16 7.89
CA GLY A 364 3.44 -21.01 8.44
C GLY A 364 4.35 -21.52 7.32
N PHE A 365 5.62 -21.13 7.32
CA PHE A 365 6.61 -21.61 6.37
C PHE A 365 7.69 -22.39 7.10
N ASP A 366 8.05 -23.54 6.57
CA ASP A 366 9.04 -24.43 7.18
C ASP A 366 10.06 -24.88 6.14
N VAL A 367 11.29 -24.40 6.30
CA VAL A 367 12.45 -24.89 5.60
C VAL A 367 12.90 -26.17 6.28
N LYS A 368 12.75 -27.29 5.59
CA LYS A 368 13.11 -28.64 6.06
C LYS A 368 12.30 -29.07 7.30
N PRO A 369 11.04 -29.45 7.08
CA PRO A 369 10.16 -29.96 8.12
C PRO A 369 10.79 -31.01 9.05
N GLY A 370 10.55 -30.85 10.35
CA GLY A 370 11.13 -31.68 11.41
C GLY A 370 12.57 -31.30 11.84
N SER A 371 13.06 -30.14 11.42
CA SER A 371 14.35 -29.58 11.81
C SER A 371 14.17 -28.18 12.40
N CYS A 372 15.11 -27.76 13.25
CA CYS A 372 15.35 -26.37 13.66
C CYS A 372 16.65 -26.37 14.51
N PRO A 373 17.67 -25.54 14.22
CA PRO A 373 17.76 -24.67 13.04
C PRO A 373 17.78 -25.47 11.73
N ASN A 374 17.42 -24.84 10.62
CA ASN A 374 17.19 -25.51 9.35
C ASN A 374 18.42 -25.48 8.43
N PRO A 375 19.20 -26.59 8.34
CA PRO A 375 20.46 -26.55 7.64
C PRO A 375 20.27 -26.56 6.12
N ILE A 376 20.94 -25.61 5.46
CA ILE A 376 21.14 -25.59 4.00
C ILE A 376 22.63 -25.81 3.73
N ASN A 377 22.96 -26.89 3.02
CA ASN A 377 24.32 -27.15 2.56
C ASN A 377 24.50 -26.55 1.16
N ILE A 378 25.16 -25.40 1.08
CA ILE A 378 25.36 -24.65 -0.17
C ILE A 378 26.23 -25.39 -1.21
N LYS A 379 26.90 -26.48 -0.80
CA LYS A 379 27.66 -27.37 -1.72
C LYS A 379 26.84 -28.54 -2.24
N SER A 380 25.60 -28.68 -1.77
CA SER A 380 24.69 -29.76 -2.17
C SER A 380 24.20 -29.53 -3.59
N LYS A 381 24.28 -30.55 -4.43
CA LYS A 381 23.61 -30.62 -5.75
C LYS A 381 22.25 -31.32 -5.68
N GLY A 382 21.71 -31.38 -4.47
CA GLY A 382 20.43 -32.01 -4.19
C GLY A 382 19.30 -30.98 -4.17
N VAL A 383 18.22 -31.37 -3.50
CA VAL A 383 17.08 -30.48 -3.29
C VAL A 383 16.94 -30.13 -1.81
N GLN A 384 16.50 -28.91 -1.55
CA GLN A 384 16.09 -28.47 -0.22
C GLN A 384 14.56 -28.65 -0.09
N PRO A 385 14.08 -29.47 0.86
CA PRO A 385 12.65 -29.58 1.14
C PRO A 385 12.16 -28.36 1.92
N MET A 386 10.99 -27.85 1.56
CA MET A 386 10.32 -26.73 2.24
C MET A 386 8.80 -26.98 2.21
N ALA A 387 8.03 -26.38 3.11
CA ALA A 387 6.57 -26.51 3.13
C ALA A 387 5.89 -25.20 3.56
N ILE A 388 4.74 -24.89 2.95
CA ILE A 388 3.77 -23.94 3.51
C ILE A 388 2.71 -24.78 4.23
N ALA A 389 2.53 -24.52 5.52
CA ALA A 389 1.60 -25.23 6.38
C ALA A 389 0.16 -24.85 6.04
N GLY A 390 -0.73 -25.85 5.97
CA GLY A 390 -2.17 -25.56 6.00
C GLY A 390 -2.62 -25.21 7.42
N SER A 391 -3.73 -24.47 7.54
CA SER A 391 -4.33 -24.15 8.84
C SER A 391 -5.85 -24.12 8.77
N GLU A 392 -6.53 -23.86 9.90
CA GLU A 392 -7.97 -23.58 9.88
C GLU A 392 -8.32 -22.29 9.14
N GLU A 393 -7.34 -21.41 8.95
CA GLU A 393 -7.48 -20.06 8.38
C GLU A 393 -6.87 -19.95 6.97
N PHE A 394 -6.12 -20.96 6.51
CA PHE A 394 -5.45 -20.93 5.21
C PHE A 394 -5.45 -22.30 4.53
N ASP A 395 -6.17 -22.39 3.40
CA ASP A 395 -6.20 -23.60 2.57
C ASP A 395 -5.11 -23.54 1.48
N VAL A 396 -4.13 -24.43 1.59
CA VAL A 396 -3.01 -24.53 0.65
C VAL A 396 -3.42 -24.88 -0.79
N TYR A 397 -4.66 -25.35 -1.01
CA TYR A 397 -5.18 -25.59 -2.35
C TYR A 397 -5.46 -24.30 -3.12
N ASP A 398 -5.62 -23.18 -2.42
CA ASP A 398 -5.87 -21.88 -3.03
C ASP A 398 -4.59 -21.24 -3.56
N ILE A 399 -3.41 -21.70 -3.15
CA ILE A 399 -2.11 -21.21 -3.64
C ILE A 399 -1.97 -21.45 -5.15
N ASP A 400 -1.59 -20.42 -5.91
CA ASP A 400 -1.00 -20.57 -7.25
C ASP A 400 0.51 -20.86 -7.11
N PRO A 401 0.98 -22.10 -7.35
CA PRO A 401 2.39 -22.43 -7.17
C PRO A 401 3.31 -21.74 -8.17
N ALA A 402 2.78 -21.18 -9.26
CA ALA A 402 3.56 -20.49 -10.28
C ALA A 402 4.05 -19.10 -9.82
N THR A 403 3.42 -18.52 -8.79
CA THR A 403 3.78 -17.20 -8.27
C THR A 403 4.74 -17.26 -7.09
N LEU A 404 5.03 -18.48 -6.59
CA LEU A 404 5.92 -18.70 -5.46
C LEU A 404 7.36 -18.23 -5.74
N LYS A 405 7.83 -17.29 -4.91
CA LYS A 405 9.20 -16.80 -4.88
C LYS A 405 9.79 -16.95 -3.49
N ILE A 406 11.05 -17.35 -3.43
CA ILE A 406 11.84 -17.38 -2.18
C ILE A 406 12.96 -16.35 -2.24
N GLY A 407 13.22 -15.70 -1.10
CA GLY A 407 14.25 -14.69 -0.90
C GLY A 407 14.78 -14.64 0.54
N ILE A 408 15.91 -13.98 0.76
CA ILE A 408 16.31 -13.55 2.12
C ILE A 408 15.47 -12.34 2.50
N CYS A 409 15.06 -12.30 3.76
CA CYS A 409 14.29 -11.21 4.30
C CYS A 409 14.84 -10.69 5.63
N VAL A 410 14.58 -9.42 5.89
CA VAL A 410 14.75 -8.77 7.20
C VAL A 410 13.38 -8.24 7.60
N ASN A 411 12.93 -8.57 8.81
CA ASN A 411 11.60 -8.19 9.32
C ASN A 411 10.41 -8.59 8.40
N GLY A 412 10.57 -9.64 7.57
CA GLY A 412 9.51 -10.13 6.67
C GLY A 412 9.52 -9.51 5.27
N GLU A 413 10.27 -8.43 5.04
CA GLU A 413 10.47 -7.86 3.71
C GLU A 413 11.67 -8.49 3.02
N PHE A 414 11.54 -8.79 1.72
CA PHE A 414 12.67 -9.28 0.93
C PHE A 414 13.75 -8.20 0.86
N THR A 415 14.95 -8.55 1.29
CA THR A 415 16.11 -7.65 1.22
C THR A 415 17.06 -8.05 0.10
N GLU A 416 17.14 -9.35 -0.22
CA GLU A 416 18.02 -9.87 -1.27
C GLU A 416 17.42 -11.10 -1.94
N PHE A 417 17.66 -11.18 -3.26
CA PHE A 417 17.30 -12.22 -4.22
C PHE A 417 15.83 -12.64 -4.26
N GLU A 418 15.18 -12.37 -5.39
CA GLU A 418 13.83 -12.84 -5.67
C GLU A 418 13.83 -13.87 -6.80
N GLY A 419 13.00 -14.91 -6.65
CA GLY A 419 12.48 -15.63 -7.82
C GLY A 419 13.02 -17.03 -8.04
N VAL A 420 13.57 -17.70 -7.02
CA VAL A 420 13.73 -19.16 -7.12
C VAL A 420 12.36 -19.81 -6.96
N ALA A 421 11.88 -20.46 -8.01
CA ALA A 421 10.63 -21.20 -8.02
C ALA A 421 10.84 -22.64 -7.54
N PRO A 422 9.81 -23.31 -6.99
CA PRO A 422 9.93 -24.72 -6.62
C PRO A 422 10.09 -25.60 -7.86
N LEU A 423 11.01 -26.57 -7.82
CA LEU A 423 11.18 -27.57 -8.89
C LEU A 423 9.93 -28.44 -9.07
N ARG A 424 9.25 -28.71 -7.96
CA ARG A 424 8.01 -29.49 -7.86
C ARG A 424 7.39 -29.33 -6.48
N TRP A 425 6.09 -29.57 -6.42
CA TRP A 425 5.31 -29.58 -5.19
C TRP A 425 4.36 -30.79 -5.15
N VAL A 426 3.93 -31.13 -3.95
CA VAL A 426 2.89 -32.12 -3.65
C VAL A 426 2.09 -31.64 -2.43
N TYR A 427 0.86 -32.10 -2.30
CA TYR A 427 0.05 -31.88 -1.10
C TYR A 427 0.26 -33.06 -0.16
N ASP A 428 0.83 -32.81 1.02
CA ASP A 428 1.17 -33.83 2.02
C ASP A 428 1.23 -33.18 3.41
N ASP A 429 1.01 -33.96 4.46
CA ASP A 429 1.05 -33.51 5.86
C ASP A 429 2.47 -33.74 6.41
N VAL A 430 3.26 -32.67 6.49
CA VAL A 430 4.70 -32.71 6.82
C VAL A 430 5.10 -31.77 7.95
N THR A 431 4.34 -30.71 8.20
CA THR A 431 4.62 -29.66 9.18
C THR A 431 3.37 -29.28 9.98
N GLU A 432 3.51 -28.36 10.93
CA GLU A 432 2.40 -27.75 11.68
C GLU A 432 2.45 -26.23 11.47
N ASN A 433 1.29 -25.56 11.50
CA ASN A 433 1.25 -24.11 11.34
C ASN A 433 1.99 -23.41 12.50
N TYR A 434 3.08 -22.71 12.16
CA TYR A 434 3.86 -21.92 13.08
C TYR A 434 4.28 -20.62 12.41
N ILE A 435 3.83 -19.51 12.97
CA ILE A 435 4.16 -18.15 12.54
C ILE A 435 4.82 -17.49 13.75
N PRO A 436 6.15 -17.28 13.75
CA PRO A 436 6.84 -16.79 14.94
C PRO A 436 6.42 -15.35 15.27
N GLU A 437 5.94 -15.15 16.49
CA GLU A 437 5.65 -13.82 17.06
C GLU A 437 6.92 -13.18 17.66
N GLU A 438 6.84 -11.91 18.06
CA GLU A 438 7.98 -11.23 18.68
C GLU A 438 8.43 -11.93 19.97
N GLY A 439 9.74 -12.15 20.11
CA GLY A 439 10.33 -12.84 21.25
C GLY A 439 10.22 -14.38 21.20
N GLU A 440 9.52 -14.94 20.22
CA GLU A 440 9.49 -16.38 19.97
C GLU A 440 10.69 -16.87 19.14
N PRO A 441 11.06 -18.16 19.22
CA PRO A 441 12.08 -18.72 18.35
C PRO A 441 11.67 -18.58 16.88
N CYS A 442 12.56 -18.11 16.01
CA CYS A 442 12.20 -17.94 14.60
C CYS A 442 11.88 -19.25 13.85
N CYS A 443 12.30 -20.40 14.39
CA CYS A 443 11.85 -21.72 13.96
C CYS A 443 11.56 -22.61 15.15
N ILE A 444 10.71 -23.61 14.94
CA ILE A 444 10.54 -24.73 15.87
C ILE A 444 10.71 -26.05 15.14
N ARG A 445 10.89 -27.12 15.91
CA ARG A 445 10.90 -28.47 15.35
C ARG A 445 9.46 -28.95 15.17
N THR A 446 8.91 -28.65 14.01
CA THR A 446 7.56 -29.02 13.56
C THR A 446 7.39 -30.53 13.37
N LYS A 447 6.14 -30.94 13.17
CA LYS A 447 5.70 -32.31 12.90
C LYS A 447 4.39 -32.25 12.10
N PRO A 448 4.03 -33.32 11.37
CA PRO A 448 2.71 -33.47 10.79
C PRO A 448 1.59 -33.28 11.83
N ASP A 449 0.59 -32.47 11.53
CA ASP A 449 -0.54 -32.14 12.42
C ASP A 449 -1.90 -32.68 11.95
N GLY A 450 -1.95 -33.26 10.75
CA GLY A 450 -3.17 -33.79 10.14
C GLY A 450 -3.88 -32.81 9.22
N ILE A 451 -3.36 -31.60 9.04
CA ILE A 451 -3.77 -30.63 8.02
C ILE A 451 -2.86 -30.82 6.80
N THR A 452 -3.38 -30.54 5.60
CA THR A 452 -2.62 -30.72 4.37
C THR A 452 -1.72 -29.52 4.12
N ASP A 453 -0.44 -29.76 3.81
CA ASP A 453 0.54 -28.72 3.50
C ASP A 453 0.88 -28.69 2.00
N LEU A 454 1.40 -27.56 1.52
CA LEU A 454 2.07 -27.49 0.23
C LEU A 454 3.56 -27.83 0.40
N SER A 455 3.88 -29.12 0.21
CA SER A 455 5.24 -29.64 0.28
C SER A 455 6.02 -29.42 -1.01
N MET A 456 7.11 -28.66 -0.94
CA MET A 456 7.91 -28.23 -2.08
C MET A 456 9.34 -28.81 -2.05
N LYS A 457 9.99 -28.80 -3.23
CA LYS A 457 11.42 -29.10 -3.39
C LYS A 457 12.06 -27.99 -4.21
N TYR A 458 13.09 -27.37 -3.65
CA TYR A 458 13.90 -26.34 -4.31
C TYR A 458 15.26 -26.91 -4.73
N ASP A 459 15.80 -26.49 -5.87
CA ASP A 459 17.17 -26.83 -6.23
C ASP A 459 18.13 -26.06 -5.31
N THR A 460 19.02 -26.76 -4.62
CA THR A 460 19.93 -26.08 -3.70
C THR A 460 20.93 -25.18 -4.42
N GLN A 461 21.31 -25.50 -5.66
CA GLN A 461 22.23 -24.66 -6.43
C GLN A 461 21.54 -23.43 -7.02
N GLU A 462 20.25 -23.50 -7.39
CA GLU A 462 19.50 -22.30 -7.77
C GLU A 462 19.39 -21.30 -6.62
N LEU A 463 19.12 -21.79 -5.39
CA LEU A 463 19.14 -20.93 -4.19
C LEU A 463 20.52 -20.29 -3.94
N VAL A 464 21.60 -21.03 -4.20
CA VAL A 464 22.97 -20.55 -4.06
C VAL A 464 23.31 -19.51 -5.13
N GLU A 465 22.93 -19.76 -6.38
CA GLU A 465 23.13 -18.84 -7.50
C GLU A 465 22.28 -17.57 -7.36
N ALA A 466 21.13 -17.67 -6.71
CA ALA A 466 20.27 -16.52 -6.43
C ALA A 466 20.85 -15.59 -5.36
N GLY A 467 21.53 -16.11 -4.34
CA GLY A 467 22.18 -15.26 -3.33
C GLY A 467 22.71 -15.99 -2.09
N LEU A 468 22.28 -17.22 -1.80
CA LEU A 468 22.81 -17.96 -0.63
C LEU A 468 24.31 -18.27 -0.73
N GLY A 469 24.92 -18.12 -1.92
CA GLY A 469 26.35 -18.31 -2.13
C GLY A 469 27.25 -17.27 -1.46
N ASP A 470 26.72 -16.12 -1.07
CA ASP A 470 27.47 -15.02 -0.48
C ASP A 470 27.70 -15.18 1.03
N TYR A 471 27.02 -16.16 1.65
CA TYR A 471 27.04 -16.40 3.09
C TYR A 471 28.01 -17.51 3.49
N GLU A 472 28.55 -17.39 4.70
CA GLU A 472 29.54 -18.30 5.27
C GLU A 472 28.92 -19.38 6.16
N LYS A 473 29.73 -20.40 6.45
CA LYS A 473 29.29 -21.53 7.27
C LYS A 473 28.93 -21.07 8.70
N ASN A 474 27.74 -21.48 9.13
CA ASN A 474 27.08 -21.13 10.39
C ASN A 474 26.47 -19.74 10.44
N ASP A 475 26.39 -19.03 9.32
CA ASP A 475 25.51 -17.87 9.24
C ASP A 475 24.06 -18.33 9.42
N GLU A 476 23.33 -17.56 10.23
CA GLU A 476 21.90 -17.74 10.49
C GLU A 476 21.14 -16.65 9.73
N LEU A 477 20.17 -17.06 8.92
CA LEU A 477 19.47 -16.19 7.99
C LEU A 477 17.97 -16.44 8.10
N CYS A 478 17.17 -15.40 7.87
CA CYS A 478 15.73 -15.54 7.68
C CYS A 478 15.45 -15.72 6.19
N LEU A 479 14.78 -16.81 5.85
CA LEU A 479 14.32 -17.11 4.50
C LEU A 479 12.81 -16.91 4.44
N CYS A 480 12.36 -16.07 3.51
CA CYS A 480 10.95 -15.83 3.28
C CYS A 480 10.47 -16.49 1.99
N ILE A 481 9.18 -16.81 1.96
CA ILE A 481 8.43 -17.19 0.77
C ILE A 481 7.29 -16.21 0.57
N LYS A 482 7.09 -15.75 -0.66
CA LYS A 482 5.91 -14.99 -1.08
C LYS A 482 5.22 -15.68 -2.24
N GLY A 483 3.92 -15.52 -2.33
CA GLY A 483 3.10 -16.02 -3.43
C GLY A 483 1.72 -15.40 -3.41
N THR A 484 0.88 -15.88 -4.32
CA THR A 484 -0.52 -15.46 -4.43
C THR A 484 -1.43 -16.67 -4.46
N THR A 485 -2.63 -16.52 -3.94
CA THR A 485 -3.72 -17.46 -4.16
C THR A 485 -4.35 -17.25 -5.55
N TYR A 486 -5.18 -18.19 -6.01
CA TYR A 486 -5.87 -18.12 -7.31
C TYR A 486 -6.91 -16.99 -7.38
N ASP A 487 -7.40 -16.51 -6.23
CA ASP A 487 -8.27 -15.36 -6.11
C ASP A 487 -7.52 -14.03 -5.90
N GLY A 488 -6.18 -14.07 -5.87
CA GLY A 488 -5.31 -12.90 -5.95
C GLY A 488 -4.75 -12.42 -4.62
N GLU A 489 -5.03 -13.07 -3.49
CA GLU A 489 -4.49 -12.67 -2.20
C GLU A 489 -3.00 -13.04 -2.07
N GLN A 490 -2.16 -12.04 -1.81
CA GLN A 490 -0.76 -12.23 -1.46
C GLN A 490 -0.59 -12.84 -0.07
N PHE A 491 0.39 -13.73 0.07
CA PHE A 491 0.79 -14.28 1.35
C PHE A 491 2.31 -14.26 1.51
N VAL A 492 2.74 -14.24 2.77
CA VAL A 492 4.14 -14.29 3.15
C VAL A 492 4.36 -15.28 4.29
N GLY A 493 5.41 -16.08 4.18
CA GLY A 493 5.86 -16.96 5.25
C GLY A 493 7.35 -16.82 5.46
N ARG A 494 7.81 -17.07 6.69
CA ARG A 494 9.23 -16.94 7.06
C ARG A 494 9.72 -18.09 7.93
N ASP A 495 10.99 -18.43 7.78
CA ASP A 495 11.67 -19.42 8.60
C ASP A 495 13.19 -19.17 8.68
N CYS A 496 13.85 -19.70 9.71
CA CYS A 496 15.27 -19.52 9.95
C CYS A 496 16.12 -20.69 9.46
N ILE A 497 17.14 -20.37 8.67
CA ILE A 497 18.11 -21.34 8.17
C ILE A 497 19.50 -21.17 8.79
N ILE A 498 20.30 -22.22 8.70
CA ILE A 498 21.74 -22.16 9.02
C ILE A 498 22.57 -22.72 7.86
N ILE A 499 23.57 -21.95 7.41
CA ILE A 499 24.46 -22.38 6.31
C ILE A 499 25.42 -23.46 6.79
N LYS A 500 25.59 -24.54 6.00
CA LYS A 500 26.41 -25.73 6.34
C LYS A 500 27.52 -26.11 5.37
#